data_AF-A0A6N9BG38-F1
#
_entry.id   AF-A0A6N9BG38-F1
#
_cell.length_a   1.000
_cell.length_b   1.000
_cell.length_c   1.000
_cell.angle_alpha   90.00
_cell.angle_beta   90.00
_cell.angle_gamma   90.00
#
_symmetry.space_group_name_H-M   'P 1'
#
loop_
_entity.id
_entity.type
_entity.pdbx_description
1 polymer ?
#
loop_
_entity_poly.entity_id
_entity_poly.type
_entity_poly.pdbx_seq_one_letter_code
_entity_poly.pdbx_strand_id
1 'polypeptide(L)'
;MTLPARRARAAGKNPKKKRKAGRAAGRKRMGSRRDAGLCTRCGRNPPVEGGFACEPCLVARRDADRELYTARRAAGRCGKCGGPTADGASRCAPCTVLDAERVDPDRKNRNSRRRYWKRRAARRCTDCGQPSQGAARCDVCARRSHERSDRFRGWPVYPPRFTVVPIDTDEPVATFDDEMDVAAYLAFEKLTRDRVEVIVDRSPVQTMTAWE
;
A
#
# COMPACT_ATOMS: atom_id res chain seq x y z
N MET A 1 -7.29 -62.61 -1.60
CA MET A 1 -7.19 -61.45 -0.70
C MET A 1 -8.38 -60.53 -0.96
N THR A 2 -9.43 -60.64 -0.15
CA THR A 2 -10.71 -59.93 -0.29
C THR A 2 -10.68 -58.64 0.53
N LEU A 3 -10.83 -57.48 -0.13
CA LEU A 3 -10.98 -56.19 0.56
C LEU A 3 -12.33 -56.16 1.29
N PRO A 4 -12.38 -55.82 2.60
CA PRO A 4 -13.64 -55.75 3.33
C PRO A 4 -14.50 -54.59 2.83
N ALA A 5 -15.67 -54.94 2.29
CA ALA A 5 -16.74 -54.02 1.90
C ALA A 5 -17.31 -53.29 3.14
N ARG A 6 -16.60 -52.28 3.65
CA ARG A 6 -17.07 -51.39 4.73
C ARG A 6 -17.34 -49.97 4.22
N ARG A 7 -18.30 -49.81 3.29
CA ARG A 7 -18.84 -48.48 2.95
C ARG A 7 -20.33 -48.53 2.59
N ALA A 8 -21.16 -48.88 3.56
CA ALA A 8 -22.59 -48.56 3.49
C ALA A 8 -23.09 -48.24 4.90
N ARG A 9 -23.47 -46.97 5.14
CA ARG A 9 -24.41 -46.44 6.16
C ARG A 9 -24.11 -44.97 6.49
N ALA A 10 -24.18 -44.11 5.48
CA ALA A 10 -24.52 -42.70 5.70
C ALA A 10 -25.51 -42.18 4.64
N ALA A 11 -26.22 -43.08 3.96
CA ALA A 11 -27.39 -42.73 3.17
C ALA A 11 -28.53 -42.37 4.13
N GLY A 12 -28.89 -41.09 4.22
CA GLY A 12 -30.16 -40.69 4.85
C GLY A 12 -30.16 -39.43 5.72
N LYS A 13 -29.01 -38.94 6.21
CA LYS A 13 -29.01 -37.65 6.95
C LYS A 13 -28.87 -36.49 5.97
N ASN A 14 -29.94 -35.70 5.82
CA ASN A 14 -29.91 -34.45 5.08
C ASN A 14 -28.67 -33.62 5.49
N PRO A 15 -27.72 -33.34 4.57
CA PRO A 15 -26.45 -32.71 4.89
C PRO A 15 -26.63 -31.32 5.52
N LYS A 16 -27.70 -30.59 5.15
CA LYS A 16 -28.04 -29.30 5.77
C LYS A 16 -28.41 -29.46 7.24
N LYS A 17 -29.22 -30.48 7.59
CA LYS A 17 -29.62 -30.79 8.97
C LYS A 17 -28.40 -31.17 9.81
N LYS A 18 -27.50 -32.01 9.27
CA LYS A 18 -26.23 -32.38 9.93
C LYS A 18 -25.34 -31.15 10.16
N ARG A 19 -25.19 -30.26 9.17
CA ARG A 19 -24.42 -29.01 9.31
C ARG A 19 -25.02 -28.07 10.35
N LYS A 20 -26.34 -27.90 10.39
CA LYS A 20 -27.05 -27.06 11.38
C LYS A 20 -26.82 -27.58 12.80
N ALA A 21 -27.00 -28.89 13.02
CA ALA A 21 -26.75 -29.53 14.31
C ALA A 21 -25.28 -29.40 14.76
N GLY A 22 -24.33 -29.61 13.85
CA GLY A 22 -22.90 -29.42 14.14
C GLY A 22 -22.54 -27.99 14.54
N ARG A 23 -23.12 -26.97 13.88
CA ARG A 23 -22.96 -25.56 14.27
C ARG A 23 -23.55 -25.27 15.64
N ALA A 24 -24.73 -25.80 15.95
CA ALA A 24 -25.36 -25.63 17.26
C ALA A 24 -24.51 -26.25 18.38
N ALA A 25 -24.03 -27.49 18.21
CA ALA A 25 -23.12 -28.14 19.15
C ALA A 25 -21.79 -27.38 19.30
N GLY A 26 -21.25 -26.85 18.19
CA GLY A 26 -20.06 -26.00 18.21
C GLY A 26 -20.26 -24.72 19.02
N ARG A 27 -21.40 -24.03 18.85
CA ARG A 27 -21.76 -22.86 19.65
C ARG A 27 -21.88 -23.19 21.14
N LYS A 28 -22.56 -24.29 21.49
CA LYS A 28 -22.69 -24.75 22.89
C LYS A 28 -21.32 -24.99 23.53
N ARG A 29 -20.41 -25.69 22.84
CA ARG A 29 -19.03 -25.91 23.33
C ARG A 29 -18.22 -24.64 23.48
N MET A 30 -18.37 -23.68 22.55
CA MET A 30 -17.70 -22.38 22.68
C MET A 30 -18.24 -21.57 23.85
N GLY A 31 -19.56 -21.58 24.06
CA GLY A 31 -20.21 -20.96 25.21
C GLY A 31 -19.69 -21.53 26.53
N SER A 32 -19.79 -22.86 26.70
CA SER A 32 -19.33 -23.51 27.93
C SER A 32 -17.85 -23.27 28.24
N ARG A 33 -16.99 -23.14 27.22
CA ARG A 33 -15.57 -22.78 27.40
C ARG A 33 -15.41 -21.33 27.85
N ARG A 34 -16.20 -20.39 27.28
CA ARG A 34 -16.18 -18.99 27.72
C ARG A 34 -16.64 -18.85 29.16
N ASP A 35 -17.73 -19.52 29.51
CA ASP A 35 -18.31 -19.48 30.86
C ASP A 35 -17.32 -20.05 31.89
N ALA A 36 -16.52 -21.05 31.50
CA ALA A 36 -15.44 -21.61 32.32
C ALA A 36 -14.13 -20.80 32.29
N GLY A 37 -14.07 -19.64 31.62
CA GLY A 37 -12.84 -18.86 31.50
C GLY A 37 -11.73 -19.52 30.67
N LEU A 38 -12.08 -20.42 29.75
CA LEU A 38 -11.15 -21.20 28.95
C LEU A 38 -11.09 -20.70 27.49
N CYS A 39 -9.93 -20.92 26.86
CA CYS A 39 -9.70 -20.68 25.44
C CYS A 39 -10.73 -21.41 24.59
N THR A 40 -11.45 -20.67 23.74
CA THR A 40 -12.50 -21.23 22.89
C THR A 40 -11.99 -22.22 21.84
N ARG A 41 -10.70 -22.18 21.50
CA ARG A 41 -10.04 -23.09 20.55
C ARG A 41 -9.63 -24.42 21.20
N CYS A 42 -8.66 -24.40 22.11
CA CYS A 42 -8.16 -25.63 22.74
C CYS A 42 -9.01 -26.10 23.93
N GLY A 43 -9.69 -25.19 24.64
CA GLY A 43 -10.45 -25.51 25.84
C GLY A 43 -9.58 -25.95 27.03
N ARG A 44 -8.30 -25.56 27.06
CA ARG A 44 -7.33 -25.97 28.10
C ARG A 44 -6.78 -24.79 28.90
N ASN A 45 -6.26 -23.78 28.20
CA ASN A 45 -5.61 -22.63 28.83
C ASN A 45 -6.58 -21.45 28.93
N PRO A 46 -6.40 -20.52 29.87
CA PRO A 46 -7.16 -19.27 29.90
C PRO A 46 -6.89 -18.42 28.63
N PRO A 47 -7.86 -17.61 28.18
CA PRO A 47 -7.65 -16.69 27.08
C PRO A 47 -6.70 -15.56 27.48
N VAL A 48 -6.07 -14.92 26.48
CA VAL A 48 -5.35 -13.66 26.70
C VAL A 48 -6.33 -12.56 27.12
N GLU A 49 -5.83 -11.54 27.82
CA GLU A 49 -6.65 -10.42 28.30
C GLU A 49 -7.43 -9.76 27.14
N GLY A 50 -8.73 -9.55 27.34
CA GLY A 50 -9.65 -9.02 26.31
C GLY A 50 -9.93 -9.96 25.12
N GLY A 51 -9.44 -11.20 25.16
CA GLY A 51 -9.54 -12.18 24.07
C GLY A 51 -10.43 -13.38 24.37
N PHE A 52 -10.50 -14.30 23.40
CA PHE A 52 -11.22 -15.59 23.51
C PHE A 52 -10.34 -16.81 23.25
N ALA A 53 -9.05 -16.60 22.99
CA ALA A 53 -8.09 -17.66 22.70
C ALA A 53 -6.84 -17.45 23.56
N CYS A 54 -6.19 -18.55 23.94
CA CYS A 54 -4.92 -18.50 24.63
C CYS A 54 -3.77 -18.14 23.67
N GLU A 55 -2.67 -17.64 24.21
CA GLU A 55 -1.52 -17.21 23.39
C GLU A 55 -0.97 -18.32 22.48
N PRO A 56 -0.79 -19.58 22.92
CA PRO A 56 -0.31 -20.65 22.02
C PRO A 56 -1.22 -20.86 20.80
N CYS A 57 -2.55 -20.80 20.98
CA CYS A 57 -3.49 -20.92 19.88
C CYS A 57 -3.48 -19.69 18.96
N LEU A 58 -3.18 -18.50 19.48
CA LEU A 58 -3.04 -17.29 18.67
C LEU A 58 -1.76 -17.32 17.84
N VAL A 59 -0.63 -17.71 18.44
CA VAL A 59 0.65 -17.89 17.74
C VAL A 59 0.51 -18.91 16.62
N ALA A 60 0.07 -20.13 16.93
CA ALA A 60 -0.13 -21.18 15.94
C ALA A 60 -1.06 -20.75 14.78
N ARG A 61 -2.10 -19.96 15.08
CA ARG A 61 -2.96 -19.39 14.04
C ARG A 61 -2.24 -18.35 13.20
N ARG A 62 -1.51 -17.40 13.82
CA ARG A 62 -0.75 -16.37 13.11
C ARG A 62 0.31 -16.99 12.20
N ASP A 63 0.91 -18.09 12.61
CA ASP A 63 1.91 -18.82 11.82
C ASP A 63 1.26 -19.49 10.62
N ALA A 64 0.17 -20.23 10.83
CA ALA A 64 -0.61 -20.81 9.74
C ALA A 64 -1.15 -19.74 8.76
N ASP A 65 -1.62 -18.60 9.26
CA ASP A 65 -2.10 -17.49 8.43
C ASP A 65 -0.94 -16.86 7.62
N ARG A 66 0.28 -16.77 8.20
CA ARG A 66 1.49 -16.31 7.51
C ARG A 66 1.93 -17.29 6.43
N GLU A 67 2.00 -18.58 6.72
CA GLU A 67 2.33 -19.64 5.75
C GLU A 67 1.34 -19.68 4.59
N LEU A 68 0.04 -19.59 4.88
CA LEU A 68 -0.98 -19.56 3.83
C LEU A 68 -0.85 -18.30 2.97
N TYR A 69 -0.55 -17.16 3.57
CA TYR A 69 -0.33 -15.91 2.84
C TYR A 69 0.91 -15.98 1.95
N THR A 70 2.04 -16.47 2.46
CA THR A 70 3.28 -16.62 1.67
C THR A 70 3.09 -17.62 0.54
N ALA A 71 2.46 -18.77 0.80
CA ALA A 71 2.14 -19.76 -0.22
C ALA A 71 1.22 -19.20 -1.32
N ARG A 72 0.19 -18.43 -0.94
CA ARG A 72 -0.68 -17.75 -1.92
C ARG A 72 0.07 -16.73 -2.74
N ARG A 73 0.91 -15.91 -2.10
CA ARG A 73 1.70 -14.88 -2.79
C ARG A 73 2.68 -15.50 -3.79
N ALA A 74 3.39 -16.55 -3.39
CA ALA A 74 4.30 -17.30 -4.27
C ALA A 74 3.56 -17.93 -5.47
N ALA A 75 2.32 -18.36 -5.26
CA ALA A 75 1.46 -18.91 -6.32
C ALA A 75 0.73 -17.85 -7.16
N GLY A 76 0.99 -16.55 -7.00
CA GLY A 76 0.27 -15.49 -7.72
C GLY A 76 -1.23 -15.44 -7.37
N ARG A 77 -1.58 -15.74 -6.11
CA ARG A 77 -2.95 -15.78 -5.60
C ARG A 77 -3.20 -14.73 -4.53
N CYS A 78 -4.44 -14.24 -4.52
CA CYS A 78 -4.97 -13.23 -3.63
C CYS A 78 -4.92 -13.73 -2.18
N GLY A 79 -4.28 -12.97 -1.29
CA GLY A 79 -4.17 -13.33 0.11
C GLY A 79 -5.52 -13.49 0.83
N LYS A 80 -6.57 -12.82 0.32
CA LYS A 80 -7.92 -12.81 0.92
C LYS A 80 -8.81 -13.97 0.43
N CYS A 81 -9.06 -14.05 -0.88
CA CYS A 81 -9.98 -15.04 -1.45
C CYS A 81 -9.30 -16.25 -2.10
N GLY A 82 -7.98 -16.18 -2.37
CA GLY A 82 -7.24 -17.24 -3.07
C GLY A 82 -7.38 -17.25 -4.60
N GLY A 83 -8.12 -16.33 -5.21
CA GLY A 83 -8.20 -16.16 -6.67
C GLY A 83 -6.91 -15.60 -7.29
N PRO A 84 -6.70 -15.67 -8.60
CA PRO A 84 -5.48 -15.20 -9.27
C PRO A 84 -5.28 -13.68 -9.12
N THR A 85 -4.01 -13.24 -9.14
CA THR A 85 -3.62 -11.83 -9.07
C THR A 85 -2.75 -11.43 -10.25
N ALA A 86 -2.93 -10.21 -10.76
CA ALA A 86 -2.03 -9.61 -11.74
C ALA A 86 -0.73 -9.12 -11.07
N ASP A 87 0.41 -9.32 -11.74
CA ASP A 87 1.68 -8.63 -11.50
C ASP A 87 2.17 -8.62 -10.04
N GLY A 88 2.04 -9.75 -9.35
CA GLY A 88 2.50 -9.88 -7.95
C GLY A 88 1.68 -9.05 -6.95
N ALA A 89 0.50 -8.53 -7.34
CA ALA A 89 -0.40 -7.83 -6.44
C ALA A 89 -0.84 -8.72 -5.28
N SER A 90 -0.97 -8.15 -4.07
CA SER A 90 -1.36 -8.91 -2.88
C SER A 90 -2.83 -9.34 -2.85
N ARG A 91 -3.67 -8.73 -3.71
CA ARG A 91 -5.12 -8.96 -3.81
C ARG A 91 -5.54 -8.98 -5.28
N CYS A 92 -6.58 -9.75 -5.58
CA CYS A 92 -7.20 -9.73 -6.91
C CYS A 92 -8.03 -8.45 -7.09
N ALA A 93 -8.29 -8.06 -8.34
CA ALA A 93 -9.05 -6.85 -8.65
C ALA A 93 -10.42 -6.78 -7.94
N PRO A 94 -11.26 -7.85 -7.90
CA PRO A 94 -12.52 -7.82 -7.18
C PRO A 94 -12.37 -7.57 -5.67
N CYS A 95 -11.37 -8.18 -5.04
CA CYS A 95 -11.12 -7.95 -3.61
C CYS A 95 -10.63 -6.52 -3.36
N THR A 96 -9.85 -5.95 -4.27
CA THR A 96 -9.35 -4.57 -4.17
C THR A 96 -10.49 -3.56 -4.24
N VAL A 97 -11.43 -3.72 -5.18
CA VAL A 97 -12.64 -2.89 -5.29
C VAL A 97 -13.50 -3.01 -4.03
N LEU A 98 -13.82 -4.24 -3.60
CA LEU A 98 -14.60 -4.47 -2.38
C LEU A 98 -13.94 -3.90 -1.11
N ASP A 99 -12.61 -3.90 -1.06
CA ASP A 99 -11.89 -3.30 0.07
C ASP A 99 -11.85 -1.77 -0.01
N ALA A 100 -11.80 -1.19 -1.21
CA ALA A 100 -11.92 0.26 -1.39
C ALA A 100 -13.31 0.77 -0.97
N GLU A 101 -14.39 0.10 -1.38
CA GLU A 101 -15.77 0.44 -1.01
C GLU A 101 -16.02 0.39 0.51
N ARG A 102 -15.38 -0.55 1.22
CA ARG A 102 -15.51 -0.69 2.68
C ARG A 102 -14.78 0.41 3.45
N VAL A 103 -13.79 1.05 2.84
CA VAL A 103 -12.97 2.06 3.48
C VAL A 103 -13.61 3.42 3.24
N ASP A 104 -14.34 3.92 4.23
CA ASP A 104 -14.74 5.33 4.31
C ASP A 104 -13.48 6.21 4.34
N PRO A 105 -13.17 6.95 3.25
CA PRO A 105 -11.96 7.76 3.16
C PRO A 105 -11.98 8.89 4.18
N ASP A 106 -13.14 9.44 4.49
CA ASP A 106 -13.28 10.54 5.44
C ASP A 106 -13.03 10.08 6.87
N ARG A 107 -13.57 8.91 7.25
CA ARG A 107 -13.24 8.32 8.56
C ARG A 107 -11.75 8.04 8.67
N LYS A 108 -11.10 7.54 7.61
CA LYS A 108 -9.64 7.32 7.57
C LYS A 108 -8.89 8.65 7.72
N ASN A 109 -9.29 9.69 6.99
CA ASN A 109 -8.70 11.03 7.03
C ASN A 109 -8.88 11.70 8.39
N ARG A 110 -10.09 11.68 8.97
CA ARG A 110 -10.37 12.17 10.33
C ARG A 110 -9.51 11.48 11.38
N ASN A 111 -9.39 10.15 11.32
CA ASN A 111 -8.52 9.38 12.21
C ASN A 111 -7.03 9.72 12.02
N SER A 112 -6.61 9.95 10.77
CA SER A 112 -5.23 10.37 10.45
C SER A 112 -4.93 11.75 11.05
N ARG A 113 -5.79 12.75 10.80
CA ARG A 113 -5.69 14.10 11.36
C ARG A 113 -5.68 14.08 12.88
N ARG A 114 -6.58 13.31 13.52
CA ARG A 114 -6.60 13.15 14.99
C ARG A 114 -5.27 12.62 15.52
N ARG A 115 -4.71 11.56 14.89
CA ARG A 115 -3.41 11.01 15.29
C ARG A 115 -2.26 11.99 15.07
N TYR A 116 -2.28 12.73 13.95
CA TYR A 116 -1.31 13.78 13.66
C TYR A 116 -1.32 14.84 14.77
N TRP A 117 -2.47 15.45 15.05
CA TRP A 117 -2.60 16.49 16.07
C TRP A 117 -2.25 15.99 17.47
N LYS A 118 -2.69 14.79 17.84
CA LYS A 118 -2.32 14.15 19.12
C LYS A 118 -0.79 14.01 19.27
N ARG A 119 -0.09 13.61 18.20
CA ARG A 119 1.38 13.49 18.21
C ARG A 119 2.06 14.85 18.27
N ARG A 120 1.57 15.84 17.51
CA ARG A 120 2.09 17.22 17.53
C ARG A 120 1.95 17.87 18.91
N ALA A 121 0.78 17.76 19.54
CA ALA A 121 0.55 18.27 20.90
C ALA A 121 1.50 17.62 21.93
N ALA A 122 1.80 16.33 21.76
CA ALA A 122 2.73 15.59 22.61
C ALA A 122 4.22 15.79 22.23
N ARG A 123 4.55 16.70 21.28
CA ARG A 123 5.89 16.89 20.72
C ARG A 123 6.54 15.57 20.27
N ARG A 124 5.78 14.74 19.57
CA ARG A 124 6.23 13.46 19.00
C ARG A 124 6.22 13.49 17.48
N CYS A 125 7.20 12.82 16.88
CA CYS A 125 7.32 12.57 15.45
C CYS A 125 6.04 11.94 14.89
N THR A 126 5.52 12.52 13.81
CA THR A 126 4.29 12.07 13.15
C THR A 126 4.41 10.72 12.47
N ASP A 127 5.64 10.23 12.25
CA ASP A 127 5.90 8.97 11.56
C ASP A 127 6.17 7.86 12.58
N CYS A 128 7.29 7.94 13.31
CA CYS A 128 7.72 6.88 14.24
C CYS A 128 7.21 7.05 15.69
N GLY A 129 6.70 8.23 16.06
CA GLY A 129 6.18 8.49 17.42
C GLY A 129 7.23 8.81 18.48
N GLN A 130 8.52 8.83 18.14
CA GLN A 130 9.60 9.27 19.06
C GLN A 130 9.50 10.77 19.38
N PRO A 131 10.07 11.26 20.49
CA PRO A 131 10.15 12.68 20.78
C PRO A 131 10.73 13.48 19.61
N SER A 132 10.16 14.64 19.35
CA SER A 132 10.60 15.59 18.32
C SER A 132 10.74 16.96 18.96
N GLN A 133 11.80 17.68 18.65
CA GLN A 133 12.08 19.03 19.16
C GLN A 133 11.15 20.08 18.53
N GLY A 134 9.83 19.93 18.68
CA GLY A 134 8.83 20.82 18.10
C GLY A 134 8.59 20.64 16.59
N ALA A 135 9.48 19.96 15.86
CA ALA A 135 9.29 19.62 14.44
C ALA A 135 8.24 18.52 14.21
N ALA A 136 7.64 18.47 13.02
CA ALA A 136 6.63 17.45 12.69
C ALA A 136 7.23 16.03 12.67
N ARG A 137 8.48 15.89 12.25
CA ARG A 137 9.25 14.64 12.24
C ARG A 137 10.49 14.79 13.10
N CYS A 138 11.00 13.68 13.64
CA CYS A 138 12.35 13.66 14.20
C CYS A 138 13.38 13.68 13.06
N ASP A 139 14.63 14.05 13.39
CA ASP A 139 15.73 14.18 12.42
C ASP A 139 15.89 12.92 11.53
N VAL A 140 15.94 11.74 12.14
CA VAL A 140 16.06 10.46 11.41
C VAL A 140 14.92 10.24 10.40
N CYS A 141 13.67 10.54 10.78
CA CYS A 141 12.53 10.41 9.87
C CYS A 141 12.49 11.52 8.82
N ALA A 142 12.93 12.73 9.17
CA ALA A 142 13.05 13.84 8.22
C ALA A 142 14.09 13.51 7.14
N ARG A 143 15.30 13.08 7.53
CA ARG A 143 16.35 12.64 6.61
C ARG A 143 15.89 11.47 5.74
N ARG A 144 15.31 10.43 6.34
CA ARG A 144 14.76 9.29 5.56
C ARG A 144 13.66 9.73 4.59
N SER A 145 12.82 10.70 4.97
CA SER A 145 11.81 11.23 4.05
C SER A 145 12.45 12.02 2.91
N HIS A 146 13.51 12.77 3.19
CA HIS A 146 14.27 13.52 2.19
C HIS A 146 14.95 12.57 1.19
N GLU A 147 15.67 11.56 1.68
CA GLU A 147 16.31 10.51 0.87
C GLU A 147 15.30 9.72 0.00
N ARG A 148 14.05 9.60 0.45
CA ARG A 148 13.00 8.91 -0.33
C ARG A 148 12.27 9.82 -1.29
N SER A 149 12.35 11.13 -1.11
CA SER A 149 11.66 12.08 -1.97
C SER A 149 12.22 11.97 -3.39
N ASP A 150 11.38 12.30 -4.37
CA ASP A 150 11.73 12.25 -5.78
C ASP A 150 12.98 13.10 -6.11
N ARG A 151 13.24 14.14 -5.30
CA ARG A 151 14.46 14.95 -5.34
C ARG A 151 15.75 14.13 -5.21
N PHE A 152 15.74 13.03 -4.47
CA PHE A 152 16.93 12.19 -4.23
C PHE A 152 16.92 10.88 -5.02
N ARG A 153 15.75 10.40 -5.46
CA ARG A 153 15.64 9.17 -6.27
C ARG A 153 16.12 9.31 -7.71
N GLY A 154 16.76 10.43 -8.04
CA GLY A 154 17.17 10.72 -9.40
C GLY A 154 15.96 10.69 -10.31
N TRP A 155 14.88 11.42 -9.97
CA TRP A 155 13.93 11.80 -11.00
C TRP A 155 14.76 12.27 -12.20
N PRO A 156 14.55 11.70 -13.40
CA PRO A 156 15.33 12.08 -14.55
C PRO A 156 15.21 13.59 -14.65
N VAL A 157 16.31 14.27 -14.35
CA VAL A 157 16.46 15.66 -14.75
C VAL A 157 16.59 15.53 -16.24
N TYR A 158 15.45 15.53 -16.93
CA TYR A 158 15.45 15.64 -18.37
C TYR A 158 16.23 16.93 -18.63
N PRO A 159 17.33 16.86 -19.41
CA PRO A 159 18.03 18.06 -19.80
C PRO A 159 16.98 19.00 -20.41
N PRO A 160 17.02 20.30 -20.07
CA PRO A 160 16.08 21.25 -20.64
C PRO A 160 16.17 21.18 -22.16
N ARG A 161 15.03 21.20 -22.84
CA ARG A 161 15.02 21.34 -24.30
C ARG A 161 14.79 22.79 -24.64
N PHE A 162 15.56 23.30 -25.57
CA PHE A 162 15.54 24.69 -26.01
C PHE A 162 14.94 24.74 -27.41
N THR A 163 13.82 25.44 -27.57
CA THR A 163 13.19 25.64 -28.87
C THR A 163 13.39 27.09 -29.29
N VAL A 164 13.95 27.31 -30.47
CA VAL A 164 14.13 28.64 -31.06
C VAL A 164 12.92 28.94 -31.94
N VAL A 165 12.28 30.08 -31.68
CA VAL A 165 11.09 30.57 -32.40
C VAL A 165 11.39 31.99 -32.88
N PRO A 166 11.46 32.26 -34.20
CA PRO A 166 11.60 33.61 -34.72
C PRO A 166 10.35 34.43 -34.42
N ILE A 167 10.53 35.68 -33.98
CA ILE A 167 9.43 36.55 -33.55
C ILE A 167 8.52 36.95 -34.72
N ASP A 168 9.06 36.99 -35.94
CA ASP A 168 8.33 37.36 -37.14
C ASP A 168 7.43 36.24 -37.69
N THR A 169 7.79 34.98 -37.50
CA THR A 169 7.02 33.83 -37.98
C THR A 169 6.19 33.15 -36.89
N ASP A 170 6.59 33.24 -35.62
CA ASP A 170 5.98 32.53 -34.48
C ASP A 170 5.93 31.00 -34.67
N GLU A 171 6.78 30.46 -35.55
CA GLU A 171 6.88 29.03 -35.86
C GLU A 171 8.22 28.47 -35.36
N PRO A 172 8.24 27.31 -34.67
CA PRO A 172 9.47 26.73 -34.15
C PRO A 172 10.36 26.24 -35.29
N VAL A 173 11.57 26.79 -35.38
CA VAL A 173 12.52 26.43 -36.44
C VAL A 173 13.47 25.32 -36.05
N ALA A 174 13.83 25.21 -34.77
CA ALA A 174 14.74 24.17 -34.27
C ALA A 174 14.58 23.91 -32.77
N THR A 175 14.91 22.69 -32.35
CA THR A 175 14.93 22.26 -30.94
C THR A 175 16.27 21.62 -30.60
N PHE A 176 16.83 21.98 -29.46
CA PHE A 176 18.15 21.58 -29.00
C PHE A 176 18.08 21.04 -27.58
N ASP A 177 19.02 20.15 -27.22
CA ASP A 177 19.12 19.60 -25.86
C ASP A 177 20.19 20.33 -25.01
N ASP A 178 20.94 21.27 -25.61
CA ASP A 178 22.00 22.08 -24.97
C ASP A 178 21.91 23.57 -25.39
N GLU A 179 22.22 24.47 -24.47
CA GLU A 179 22.22 25.93 -24.70
C GLU A 179 23.32 26.37 -25.69
N MET A 180 24.45 25.64 -25.73
CA MET A 180 25.54 25.92 -26.66
C MET A 180 25.15 25.67 -28.11
N ASP A 181 24.33 24.66 -28.38
CA ASP A 181 23.83 24.36 -29.72
C ASP A 181 22.87 25.46 -30.20
N VAL A 182 22.06 26.01 -29.29
CA VAL A 182 21.25 27.20 -29.58
C VAL A 182 22.15 28.37 -29.98
N ALA A 183 23.19 28.66 -29.21
CA ALA A 183 24.11 29.76 -29.51
C ALA A 183 24.82 29.57 -30.86
N ALA A 184 25.25 28.35 -31.17
CA ALA A 184 25.87 28.00 -32.44
C ALA A 184 24.90 28.16 -33.62
N TYR A 185 23.65 27.71 -33.46
CA TYR A 185 22.60 27.86 -34.45
C TYR A 185 22.30 29.34 -34.75
N LEU A 186 22.11 30.16 -33.71
CA LEU A 186 21.88 31.59 -33.88
C LEU A 186 23.03 32.29 -34.61
N ALA A 187 24.28 31.92 -34.30
CA ALA A 187 25.44 32.46 -34.98
C ALA A 187 25.53 32.05 -36.46
N PHE A 188 25.24 30.79 -36.78
CA PHE A 188 25.29 30.25 -38.16
C PHE A 188 24.20 30.87 -39.05
N GLU A 189 22.97 30.94 -38.54
CA GLU A 189 21.83 31.54 -39.25
C GLU A 189 21.83 33.07 -39.22
N LYS A 190 22.81 33.68 -38.55
CA LYS A 190 22.93 35.14 -38.35
C LYS A 190 21.67 35.74 -37.72
N LEU A 191 21.04 34.99 -36.83
CA LEU A 191 19.88 35.43 -36.04
C LEU A 191 20.38 36.18 -34.81
N THR A 192 19.84 37.39 -34.62
CA THR A 192 20.14 38.20 -33.44
C THR A 192 19.13 37.91 -32.32
N ARG A 193 19.56 38.02 -31.07
CA ARG A 193 18.76 37.63 -29.89
C ARG A 193 17.45 38.44 -29.72
N ASP A 194 17.38 39.62 -30.32
CA ASP A 194 16.19 40.49 -30.37
C ASP A 194 15.15 40.06 -31.43
N ARG A 195 15.49 39.09 -32.29
CA ARG A 195 14.62 38.58 -33.36
C ARG A 195 14.10 37.16 -33.11
N VAL A 196 14.53 36.53 -32.02
CA VAL A 196 14.15 35.17 -31.66
C VAL A 196 13.73 35.08 -30.20
N GLU A 197 12.73 34.26 -29.93
CA GLU A 197 12.40 33.78 -28.59
C GLU A 197 13.00 32.38 -28.41
N VAL A 198 13.69 32.15 -27.29
CA VAL A 198 14.21 30.83 -26.92
C VAL A 198 13.34 30.28 -25.80
N ILE A 199 12.45 29.36 -26.14
CA ILE A 199 11.56 28.69 -25.20
C ILE A 199 12.32 27.54 -24.56
N VAL A 200 12.47 27.58 -23.24
CA VAL A 200 13.07 26.47 -22.48
C VAL A 200 11.94 25.61 -21.92
N ASP A 201 11.80 24.39 -22.43
CA ASP A 201 10.97 23.36 -21.83
C ASP A 201 11.60 22.99 -20.49
N ARG A 202 11.22 23.74 -19.46
CA ARG A 202 11.60 23.41 -18.09
C ARG A 202 11.07 22.02 -17.80
N SER A 203 11.93 21.17 -17.23
CA SER A 203 11.46 19.97 -16.56
C SER A 203 10.28 20.37 -15.67
N PRO A 204 9.15 19.63 -15.66
CA PRO A 204 7.99 19.96 -14.84
C PRO A 204 8.35 20.27 -13.38
N VAL A 205 9.47 19.71 -12.89
CA VAL A 205 10.06 20.00 -11.58
C VAL A 205 10.54 21.44 -11.43
N GLN A 206 11.28 21.98 -12.40
CA GLN A 206 11.77 23.37 -12.35
C GLN A 206 10.61 24.37 -12.37
N THR A 207 9.53 24.06 -13.10
CA THR A 207 8.30 24.85 -13.11
C THR A 207 7.58 24.80 -11.77
N MET A 208 7.65 23.68 -11.04
CA MET A 208 7.08 23.54 -9.70
C MET A 208 7.92 24.16 -8.59
N THR A 209 9.24 24.28 -8.74
CA THR A 209 10.14 24.88 -7.73
C THR A 209 10.41 26.37 -7.93
N ALA A 210 10.06 26.96 -9.07
CA ALA A 210 10.26 28.38 -9.35
C ALA A 210 9.19 29.31 -8.73
N TRP A 211 8.30 28.79 -7.88
CA TRP A 211 7.35 29.58 -7.10
C TRP A 211 7.95 29.88 -5.71
N GLU A 212 8.98 30.71 -5.69
CA GLU A 212 9.48 31.44 -4.51
C GLU A 212 9.41 32.95 -4.81
#